data_AF-A0A382BE05-F1
#
_entry.id   AF-A0A382BE05-F1
#
_cell.length_a   1.000
_cell.length_b   1.000
_cell.length_c   1.000
_cell.angle_alpha   90.00
_cell.angle_beta   90.00
_cell.angle_gamma   90.00
#
_symmetry.space_group_name_H-M   'P 1'
#
loop_
_entity.id
_entity.type
_entity.pdbx_description
1 polymer ?
#
loop_
_entity_poly.entity_id
_entity_poly.type
_entity_poly.pdbx_seq_one_letter_code
_entity_poly.pdbx_strand_id
1 'polypeptide(L)'
;MISVSNLAKSYGDQILFSGVSFQLNAGERYGLVGANGSGKTTLLNILSGELEASEGSISVPKKLRLGVLCQDQFQYEDDKILAATMMGNAELWEAMVQKEAVLARADAHFDADRFSELEETVQRLDGYTAEGRAAKILEGLGLPAHIHGDLLSTLSGGVKLRVLLAQVLAGTPDVLLLDEPTNHLDILSIRWLEIFLCDFAGPVVVISHDHRFLDNVTTKILDVDYESVRLYRGNYTDFVKAKRVERERREKDIASREKEIAHHEKFVERFRAKASKARQAQSKVRMIEKKAERLVELAPSSRRYPTFRFDQVRDSGRDVLKVKGVTKSFGDNEVLHDVDLFVQRGE
;
A
#
# COMPACT_ATOMS: atom_id res chain seq x y z
N MET A 1 -7.25 0.77 -18.11
CA MET A 1 -5.82 1.12 -17.95
C MET A 1 -5.76 2.50 -17.34
N ILE A 2 -4.95 2.68 -16.30
CA ILE A 2 -4.64 4.00 -15.72
C ILE A 2 -3.22 4.37 -16.17
N SER A 3 -3.02 5.59 -16.65
CA SER A 3 -1.70 6.06 -17.08
C SER A 3 -1.23 7.22 -16.20
N VAL A 4 0.00 7.12 -15.71
CA VAL A 4 0.69 8.15 -14.95
C VAL A 4 1.82 8.70 -15.80
N SER A 5 1.85 10.02 -16.01
CA SER A 5 2.79 10.67 -16.92
C SER A 5 3.49 11.84 -16.25
N ASN A 6 4.82 11.75 -16.14
CA ASN A 6 5.73 12.75 -15.58
C ASN A 6 5.27 13.32 -14.23
N LEU A 7 4.76 12.45 -13.36
CA LEU A 7 4.19 12.81 -12.07
C LEU A 7 5.29 13.24 -11.10
N ALA A 8 5.06 14.35 -10.41
CA ALA A 8 5.92 14.80 -9.31
C ALA A 8 5.07 15.22 -8.10
N LYS A 9 5.62 15.00 -6.90
CA LYS A 9 5.06 15.52 -5.66
C LYS A 9 6.16 16.03 -4.74
N SER A 10 5.97 17.24 -4.26
CA SER A 10 6.83 17.93 -3.30
C SER A 10 5.99 18.60 -2.21
N TYR A 11 6.58 18.75 -1.03
CA TYR A 11 6.07 19.54 0.08
C TYR A 11 7.12 20.57 0.47
N GLY A 12 6.90 21.84 0.10
CA GLY A 12 7.93 22.86 0.22
C GLY A 12 9.19 22.46 -0.54
N ASP A 13 10.33 22.43 0.17
CA ASP A 13 11.63 22.03 -0.40
C ASP A 13 11.85 20.51 -0.45
N GLN A 14 10.97 19.71 0.17
CA GLN A 14 11.10 18.26 0.20
C GLN A 14 10.45 17.62 -1.03
N ILE A 15 11.26 17.04 -1.91
CA ILE A 15 10.79 16.24 -3.05
C ILE A 15 10.52 14.81 -2.56
N LEU A 16 9.30 14.31 -2.75
CA LEU A 16 8.98 12.91 -2.47
C LEU A 16 9.31 12.03 -3.67
N PHE A 17 8.85 12.43 -4.84
CA PHE A 17 9.20 11.81 -6.11
C PHE A 17 9.03 12.78 -7.28
N SER A 18 9.82 12.60 -8.33
CA SER A 18 9.75 13.39 -9.57
C SER A 18 9.97 12.53 -10.81
N GLY A 19 9.40 12.97 -11.94
CA GLY A 19 9.58 12.34 -13.26
C GLY A 19 8.94 10.95 -13.38
N VAL A 20 7.93 10.65 -12.56
CA VAL A 20 7.36 9.31 -12.47
C VAL A 20 6.41 9.03 -13.63
N SER A 21 6.66 7.96 -14.39
CA SER A 21 5.77 7.53 -15.47
C SER A 21 5.61 6.01 -15.47
N PHE A 22 4.37 5.54 -15.40
CA PHE A 22 4.02 4.11 -15.47
C PHE A 22 2.55 3.93 -15.86
N GLN A 23 2.17 2.69 -16.16
CA GLN A 23 0.80 2.32 -16.50
C GLN A 23 0.33 1.19 -15.58
N LEU A 24 -0.94 1.26 -15.16
CA LEU A 24 -1.64 0.21 -14.42
C LEU A 24 -2.58 -0.53 -15.38
N ASN A 25 -2.31 -1.83 -15.56
CA ASN A 25 -3.01 -2.69 -16.51
C ASN A 25 -3.90 -3.72 -15.79
N ALA A 26 -5.01 -4.09 -16.43
CA ALA A 26 -5.88 -5.15 -15.93
C ALA A 26 -5.12 -6.48 -15.78
N GLY A 27 -5.43 -7.22 -14.72
CA GLY A 27 -4.76 -8.47 -14.33
C GLY A 27 -3.38 -8.30 -13.71
N GLU A 28 -2.84 -7.07 -13.63
CA GLU A 28 -1.54 -6.81 -13.01
C GLU A 28 -1.70 -6.34 -11.56
N ARG A 29 -0.87 -6.90 -10.68
CA ARG A 29 -0.85 -6.60 -9.25
C ARG A 29 0.49 -5.97 -8.89
N TYR A 30 0.45 -4.75 -8.35
CA TYR A 30 1.58 -3.89 -8.10
C TYR A 30 1.80 -3.76 -6.59
N GLY A 31 2.95 -4.22 -6.10
CA GLY A 31 3.38 -3.94 -4.73
C GLY A 31 4.09 -2.60 -4.65
N LEU A 32 3.55 -1.65 -3.90
CA LEU A 32 4.16 -0.34 -3.68
C LEU A 32 5.04 -0.38 -2.41
N VAL A 33 6.36 -0.37 -2.60
CA VAL A 33 7.35 -0.55 -1.54
C VAL A 33 8.27 0.65 -1.44
N GLY A 34 8.81 0.91 -0.25
CA GLY A 34 9.63 2.11 0.00
C GLY A 34 9.79 2.37 1.49
N ALA A 35 10.69 3.28 1.85
CA ALA A 35 10.91 3.66 3.24
C ALA A 35 9.66 4.34 3.85
N ASN A 36 9.59 4.41 5.17
CA ASN A 36 8.55 5.21 5.83
C ASN A 36 8.80 6.70 5.52
N GLY A 37 7.74 7.41 5.14
CA GLY A 37 7.85 8.80 4.68
C GLY A 37 8.38 8.98 3.25
N SER A 38 8.57 7.90 2.47
CA SER A 38 9.01 8.03 1.07
C SER A 38 7.92 8.52 0.11
N GLY A 39 6.67 8.66 0.58
CA GLY A 39 5.52 9.08 -0.23
C GLY A 39 4.66 7.95 -0.81
N LYS A 40 4.67 6.75 -0.22
CA LYS A 40 3.83 5.61 -0.66
C LYS A 40 2.33 5.93 -0.58
N THR A 41 1.83 6.24 0.61
CA THR A 41 0.45 6.67 0.85
C THR A 41 0.13 7.93 0.04
N THR A 42 1.09 8.86 -0.06
CA THR A 42 0.94 10.05 -0.91
C THR A 42 0.70 9.69 -2.38
N LEU A 43 1.46 8.75 -2.95
CA LEU A 43 1.24 8.29 -4.32
C LEU A 43 -0.12 7.61 -4.46
N LEU A 44 -0.53 6.81 -3.48
CA LEU A 44 -1.83 6.15 -3.48
C LEU A 44 -2.99 7.17 -3.43
N ASN A 45 -2.88 8.21 -2.61
CA ASN A 45 -3.88 9.29 -2.53
C ASN A 45 -3.93 10.15 -3.79
N ILE A 46 -2.80 10.31 -4.49
CA ILE A 46 -2.80 10.98 -5.81
C ILE A 46 -3.46 10.07 -6.86
N LEU A 47 -3.22 8.75 -6.81
CA LEU A 47 -3.90 7.79 -7.69
C LEU A 47 -5.41 7.71 -7.43
N SER A 48 -5.86 7.87 -6.18
CA SER A 48 -7.29 7.92 -5.82
C SER A 48 -7.97 9.24 -6.17
N GLY A 49 -7.19 10.31 -6.38
CA GLY A 49 -7.69 11.66 -6.64
C GLY A 49 -7.99 12.47 -5.38
N GLU A 50 -7.70 11.94 -4.20
CA GLU A 50 -7.80 12.68 -2.92
C GLU A 50 -6.76 13.78 -2.78
N LEU A 51 -5.63 13.63 -3.47
CA LEU A 51 -4.52 14.58 -3.41
C LEU A 51 -4.05 14.97 -4.81
N GLU A 52 -3.90 16.28 -5.04
CA GLU A 52 -3.33 16.77 -6.30
C GLU A 52 -1.81 16.58 -6.36
N ALA A 53 -1.32 16.24 -7.56
CA ALA A 53 0.12 16.21 -7.84
C ALA A 53 0.68 17.63 -7.94
N SER A 54 2.00 17.78 -7.70
CA SER A 54 2.67 19.07 -7.95
C SER A 54 2.88 19.29 -9.44
N GLU A 55 3.24 18.23 -10.18
CA GLU A 55 3.40 18.25 -11.63
C GLU A 55 2.96 16.92 -12.25
N GLY A 56 2.78 16.93 -13.58
CA GLY A 56 2.39 15.76 -14.35
C GLY A 56 0.88 15.57 -14.42
N SER A 57 0.46 14.40 -14.89
CA SER A 57 -0.96 14.08 -15.02
C SER A 57 -1.23 12.60 -14.81
N ILE A 58 -2.45 12.32 -14.34
CA ILE A 58 -3.00 10.97 -14.22
C ILE A 58 -4.24 10.90 -15.11
N SER A 59 -4.28 9.88 -15.96
CA SER A 59 -5.43 9.58 -16.80
C SER A 59 -6.15 8.35 -16.27
N VAL A 60 -7.31 8.58 -15.65
CA VAL A 60 -8.24 7.53 -15.21
C VAL A 60 -9.47 7.56 -16.13
N PRO A 61 -9.88 6.42 -16.74
CA PRO A 61 -11.12 6.35 -17.50
C PRO A 61 -12.35 6.73 -16.67
N LYS A 62 -13.24 7.60 -17.19
CA LYS A 62 -14.39 8.15 -16.44
C LYS A 62 -15.36 7.12 -15.86
N LYS A 63 -15.45 5.93 -16.45
CA LYS A 63 -16.37 4.86 -16.02
C LYS A 63 -15.76 3.87 -15.03
N LEU A 64 -14.49 4.05 -14.68
CA LEU A 64 -13.75 3.11 -13.87
C LEU A 64 -13.95 3.45 -12.39
N ARG A 65 -14.41 2.48 -11.61
CA ARG A 65 -14.64 2.61 -10.16
C ARG A 65 -13.39 2.22 -9.38
N LEU A 66 -12.87 3.15 -8.58
CA LEU A 66 -11.73 2.91 -7.70
C LEU A 66 -12.24 2.41 -6.35
N GLY A 67 -11.75 1.25 -5.92
CA GLY A 67 -11.89 0.77 -4.54
C GLY A 67 -10.67 1.20 -3.76
N VAL A 68 -10.85 2.12 -2.81
CA VAL A 68 -9.77 2.69 -2.01
C VAL A 68 -10.00 2.34 -0.55
N LEU A 69 -9.00 1.72 0.09
CA LEU A 69 -9.06 1.43 1.52
C LEU A 69 -8.77 2.69 2.33
N CYS A 70 -9.82 3.36 2.79
CA CYS A 70 -9.73 4.48 3.72
C CYS A 70 -9.49 3.98 5.15
N GLN A 71 -8.67 4.70 5.92
CA GLN A 71 -8.38 4.35 7.32
C GLN A 71 -9.35 4.96 8.34
N ASP A 72 -10.33 5.75 7.91
CA ASP A 72 -11.33 6.35 8.81
C ASP A 72 -12.40 5.32 9.22
N GLN A 73 -12.10 4.59 10.29
CA GLN A 73 -12.94 3.52 10.83
C GLN A 73 -14.17 3.99 11.62
N PHE A 74 -14.40 5.30 11.76
CA PHE A 74 -15.47 5.86 12.60
C PHE A 74 -16.68 6.38 11.81
N GLN A 75 -16.65 6.32 10.48
CA GLN A 75 -17.70 6.88 9.64
C GLN A 75 -19.06 6.15 9.77
N TYR A 76 -19.06 4.86 10.12
CA TYR A 76 -20.23 3.97 10.04
C TYR A 76 -20.59 3.33 11.39
N GLU A 77 -20.29 3.98 12.52
CA GLU A 77 -20.43 3.36 13.86
C GLU A 77 -21.86 2.93 14.22
N ASP A 78 -22.86 3.64 13.71
CA ASP A 78 -24.27 3.41 13.96
C ASP A 78 -24.92 2.44 12.96
N ASP A 79 -24.15 1.96 11.98
CA ASP A 79 -24.64 1.04 10.96
C ASP A 79 -24.38 -0.42 11.35
N LYS A 80 -25.26 -1.31 10.87
CA LYS A 80 -25.02 -2.75 10.94
C LYS A 80 -23.81 -3.12 10.09
N ILE A 81 -23.03 -4.10 10.52
CA ILE A 81 -21.81 -4.54 9.83
C ILE A 81 -22.07 -4.90 8.35
N LEU A 82 -23.15 -5.64 8.09
CA LEU A 82 -23.53 -6.00 6.71
C LEU A 82 -23.94 -4.78 5.88
N ALA A 83 -24.73 -3.87 6.47
CA ALA A 83 -25.16 -2.64 5.82
C ALA A 83 -23.97 -1.74 5.47
N ALA A 84 -23.07 -1.51 6.43
CA ALA A 84 -21.83 -0.76 6.24
C ALA A 84 -20.98 -1.37 5.11
N THR A 85 -20.91 -2.70 5.02
CA THR A 85 -20.20 -3.40 3.93
C THR A 85 -20.84 -3.14 2.57
N MET A 86 -22.18 -3.19 2.48
CA MET A 86 -22.90 -2.94 1.23
C MET A 86 -22.80 -1.48 0.75
N MET A 87 -22.57 -0.54 1.66
CA MET A 87 -22.35 0.88 1.33
C MET A 87 -21.09 1.14 0.49
N GLY A 88 -20.22 0.14 0.31
CA GLY A 88 -19.04 0.26 -0.58
C GLY A 88 -19.39 0.56 -2.04
N ASN A 89 -20.63 0.28 -2.47
CA ASN A 89 -21.20 0.81 -3.69
C ASN A 89 -22.37 1.73 -3.34
N ALA A 90 -22.08 3.02 -3.14
CA ALA A 90 -23.06 4.01 -2.73
C ALA A 90 -24.26 4.11 -3.70
N GLU A 91 -24.02 4.08 -5.02
CA GLU A 91 -25.08 4.11 -6.03
C GLU A 91 -26.05 2.93 -5.87
N LEU A 92 -25.53 1.72 -5.66
CA LEU A 92 -26.35 0.54 -5.42
C LEU A 92 -27.08 0.62 -4.08
N TRP A 93 -26.38 1.00 -3.01
CA TRP A 93 -26.96 1.09 -1.67
C TRP A 93 -28.11 2.09 -1.62
N GLU A 94 -27.90 3.29 -2.16
CA GLU A 94 -28.93 4.32 -2.26
C GLU A 94 -30.13 3.84 -3.09
N ALA A 95 -29.88 3.16 -4.21
CA ALA A 95 -30.95 2.61 -5.04
C ALA A 95 -31.78 1.56 -4.29
N MET A 96 -31.13 0.68 -3.52
CA MET A 96 -31.81 -0.34 -2.71
C MET A 96 -32.65 0.28 -1.59
N VAL A 97 -32.09 1.22 -0.83
CA VAL A 97 -32.79 1.91 0.27
C VAL A 97 -33.98 2.71 -0.26
N GLN A 98 -33.80 3.45 -1.36
CA GLN A 98 -34.89 4.20 -1.96
C GLN A 98 -35.98 3.29 -2.53
N LYS A 99 -35.61 2.15 -3.13
CA LYS A 99 -36.58 1.18 -3.64
C LYS A 99 -37.45 0.62 -2.52
N GLU A 100 -36.83 0.25 -1.39
CA GLU A 100 -37.56 -0.22 -0.21
C GLU A 100 -38.49 0.87 0.34
N ALA A 101 -38.06 2.14 0.36
CA ALA A 101 -38.89 3.25 0.79
C ALA A 101 -40.11 3.51 -0.13
N VAL A 102 -39.96 3.33 -1.45
CA VAL A 102 -41.08 3.42 -2.40
C VAL A 102 -42.08 2.29 -2.15
N LEU A 103 -41.60 1.06 -1.93
CA LEU A 103 -42.46 -0.09 -1.61
C LEU A 103 -43.19 0.09 -0.27
N ALA A 104 -42.52 0.61 0.75
CA ALA A 104 -43.12 0.85 2.06
C ALA A 104 -44.24 1.89 2.05
N ARG A 105 -44.27 2.77 1.03
CA ARG A 105 -45.32 3.80 0.85
C ARG A 105 -46.36 3.42 -0.20
N ALA A 106 -46.26 2.22 -0.79
CA ALA A 106 -47.08 1.80 -1.92
C ALA A 106 -48.59 1.85 -1.64
N ASP A 107 -49.01 1.63 -0.38
CA ASP A 107 -50.41 1.70 0.03
C ASP A 107 -51.00 3.13 -0.03
N ALA A 108 -50.14 4.16 0.11
CA ALA A 108 -50.56 5.57 0.08
C ALA A 108 -50.33 6.21 -1.31
N HIS A 109 -49.15 6.02 -1.88
CA HIS A 109 -48.78 6.51 -3.20
C HIS A 109 -47.60 5.70 -3.75
N PHE A 110 -47.81 5.06 -4.90
CA PHE A 110 -46.79 4.29 -5.59
C PHE A 110 -46.32 5.03 -6.84
N ASP A 111 -45.07 5.50 -6.81
CA ASP A 111 -44.38 6.10 -7.95
C ASP A 111 -43.75 4.98 -8.80
N ALA A 112 -44.50 4.53 -9.80
CA ALA A 112 -44.09 3.42 -10.67
C ALA A 112 -42.87 3.76 -11.54
N ASP A 113 -42.77 5.01 -12.00
CA ASP A 113 -41.65 5.47 -12.83
C ASP A 113 -40.37 5.45 -12.00
N ARG A 114 -40.41 6.03 -10.79
CA ARG A 114 -39.26 6.01 -9.87
C ARG A 114 -38.87 4.60 -9.46
N PHE A 115 -39.83 3.73 -9.18
CA PHE A 115 -39.54 2.32 -8.87
C PHE A 115 -38.81 1.63 -10.03
N SER A 116 -39.25 1.85 -11.27
CA SER A 116 -38.62 1.26 -12.46
C SER A 116 -37.17 1.73 -12.64
N GLU A 117 -36.89 3.02 -12.45
CA GLU A 117 -35.51 3.57 -12.52
C GLU A 117 -34.57 2.93 -11.48
N LEU A 118 -35.08 2.78 -10.24
CA LEU A 118 -34.34 2.20 -9.14
C LEU A 118 -34.09 0.70 -9.38
N GLU A 119 -35.10 -0.02 -9.89
CA GLU A 119 -34.96 -1.45 -10.20
C GLU A 119 -33.96 -1.69 -11.32
N GLU A 120 -33.96 -0.87 -12.38
CA GLU A 120 -32.95 -0.93 -13.43
C GLU A 120 -31.54 -0.72 -12.87
N THR A 121 -31.38 0.22 -11.94
CA THR A 121 -30.09 0.49 -11.28
C THR A 121 -29.65 -0.70 -10.42
N VAL A 122 -30.54 -1.26 -9.61
CA VAL A 122 -30.28 -2.45 -8.79
C VAL A 122 -29.89 -3.64 -9.67
N GLN A 123 -30.59 -3.85 -10.79
CA GLN A 123 -30.28 -4.92 -11.72
C GLN A 123 -28.92 -4.71 -12.41
N ARG A 124 -28.66 -3.50 -12.91
CA ARG A 124 -27.40 -3.13 -13.58
C ARG A 124 -26.18 -3.36 -12.69
N LEU A 125 -26.31 -3.08 -11.40
CA LEU A 125 -25.24 -3.18 -10.41
C LEU A 125 -25.20 -4.54 -9.69
N ASP A 126 -25.96 -5.53 -10.19
CA ASP A 126 -26.04 -6.88 -9.64
C ASP A 126 -26.39 -6.88 -8.14
N GLY A 127 -27.41 -6.09 -7.79
CA GLY A 127 -27.85 -5.84 -6.42
C GLY A 127 -28.47 -7.04 -5.73
N TYR A 128 -29.11 -7.95 -6.48
CA TYR A 128 -29.72 -9.16 -5.92
C TYR A 128 -28.71 -10.13 -5.31
N THR A 129 -27.45 -10.09 -5.75
CA THR A 129 -26.37 -10.90 -5.17
C THR A 129 -25.50 -10.11 -4.19
N ALA A 130 -25.71 -8.80 -4.05
CA ALA A 130 -24.82 -7.91 -3.30
C ALA A 130 -24.73 -8.26 -1.81
N GLU A 131 -25.87 -8.58 -1.18
CA GLU A 131 -25.89 -8.98 0.23
C GLU A 131 -25.11 -10.29 0.46
N GLY A 132 -25.37 -11.32 -0.36
CA GLY A 132 -24.64 -12.59 -0.28
C GLY A 132 -23.14 -12.44 -0.59
N ARG A 133 -22.78 -11.54 -1.51
CA ARG A 133 -21.39 -11.19 -1.81
C ARG A 133 -20.72 -10.52 -0.61
N ALA A 134 -21.38 -9.54 -0.01
CA ALA A 134 -20.89 -8.83 1.17
C ALA A 134 -20.69 -9.79 2.36
N ALA A 135 -21.67 -10.64 2.65
CA ALA A 135 -21.60 -11.66 3.71
C ALA A 135 -20.42 -12.62 3.48
N LYS A 136 -20.26 -13.14 2.26
CA LYS A 136 -19.16 -14.05 1.91
C LYS A 136 -17.78 -13.40 2.08
N ILE A 137 -17.64 -12.12 1.74
CA ILE A 137 -16.39 -11.36 1.92
C ILE A 137 -16.10 -11.15 3.41
N LEU A 138 -17.11 -10.76 4.21
CA LEU A 138 -16.99 -10.62 5.65
C LEU A 138 -16.53 -11.92 6.32
N GLU A 139 -17.14 -13.05 5.98
CA GLU A 139 -16.75 -14.37 6.47
C GLU A 139 -15.32 -14.73 6.07
N GLY A 140 -14.92 -14.43 4.83
CA GLY A 140 -13.56 -14.63 4.34
C GLY A 140 -12.50 -13.82 5.10
N LEU A 141 -12.88 -12.65 5.64
CA LEU A 141 -12.05 -11.80 6.50
C LEU A 141 -12.18 -12.13 7.99
N GLY A 142 -12.83 -13.25 8.31
CA GLY A 142 -12.95 -13.77 9.67
C GLY A 142 -14.10 -13.19 10.49
N LEU A 143 -15.10 -12.57 9.86
CA LEU A 143 -16.32 -12.09 10.53
C LEU A 143 -17.48 -13.07 10.30
N PRO A 144 -17.85 -13.89 11.30
CA PRO A 144 -18.87 -14.93 11.13
C PRO A 144 -20.27 -14.35 10.92
N ALA A 145 -21.13 -15.07 10.21
CA ALA A 145 -22.47 -14.60 9.83
C ALA A 145 -23.35 -14.12 10.99
N HIS A 146 -23.20 -14.70 12.19
CA HIS A 146 -24.04 -14.34 13.35
C HIS A 146 -23.80 -12.92 13.86
N ILE A 147 -22.63 -12.30 13.59
CA ILE A 147 -22.35 -10.91 13.99
C ILE A 147 -22.71 -9.90 12.90
N HIS A 148 -23.09 -10.33 11.69
CA HIS A 148 -23.33 -9.41 10.56
C HIS A 148 -24.47 -8.41 10.82
N GLY A 149 -25.40 -8.76 11.71
CA GLY A 149 -26.51 -7.90 12.14
C GLY A 149 -26.17 -6.93 13.27
N ASP A 150 -25.00 -7.07 13.91
CA ASP A 150 -24.56 -6.21 15.01
C ASP A 150 -24.08 -4.85 14.48
N LEU A 151 -24.08 -3.85 15.35
CA LEU A 151 -23.58 -2.51 15.02
C LEU A 151 -22.06 -2.51 14.91
N LEU A 152 -21.52 -1.72 13.99
CA LEU A 152 -20.07 -1.59 13.80
C LEU A 152 -19.36 -1.06 15.06
N SER A 153 -20.04 -0.22 15.85
CA SER A 153 -19.55 0.30 17.13
C SER A 153 -19.20 -0.78 18.16
N THR A 154 -19.78 -1.99 18.05
CA THR A 154 -19.48 -3.12 18.95
C THR A 154 -18.10 -3.74 18.70
N LEU A 155 -17.51 -3.49 17.53
CA LEU A 155 -16.25 -4.08 17.13
C LEU A 155 -15.04 -3.28 17.63
N SER A 156 -13.94 -3.98 17.89
CA SER A 156 -12.65 -3.31 18.15
C SER A 156 -12.13 -2.63 16.88
N GLY A 157 -11.29 -1.59 17.02
CA GLY A 157 -10.76 -0.84 15.87
C GLY A 157 -10.10 -1.71 14.80
N GLY A 158 -9.32 -2.72 15.21
CA GLY A 158 -8.69 -3.66 14.26
C GLY A 158 -9.71 -4.49 13.47
N VAL A 159 -10.85 -4.86 14.07
CA VAL A 159 -11.93 -5.58 13.38
C VAL A 159 -12.77 -4.62 12.52
N LYS A 160 -12.95 -3.36 12.94
CA LYS A 160 -13.58 -2.32 12.10
C LYS A 160 -12.84 -2.13 10.77
N LEU A 161 -11.49 -2.13 10.79
CA LEU A 161 -10.70 -2.05 9.56
C LEU A 161 -10.96 -3.23 8.61
N ARG A 162 -11.23 -4.43 9.15
CA ARG A 162 -11.64 -5.58 8.32
C ARG A 162 -12.98 -5.35 7.63
N VAL A 163 -13.93 -4.70 8.30
CA VAL A 163 -15.21 -4.33 7.70
C VAL A 163 -15.02 -3.28 6.61
N LEU A 164 -14.15 -2.29 6.80
CA LEU A 164 -13.83 -1.30 5.75
C LEU A 164 -13.16 -1.96 4.54
N LEU A 165 -12.25 -2.93 4.77
CA LEU A 165 -11.71 -3.74 3.69
C LEU A 165 -12.83 -4.51 2.98
N ALA A 166 -13.72 -5.16 3.73
CA ALA A 166 -14.87 -5.87 3.17
C ALA A 166 -15.75 -4.94 2.31
N GLN A 167 -16.00 -3.72 2.79
CA GLN A 167 -16.78 -2.69 2.12
C GLN A 167 -16.18 -2.35 0.75
N VAL A 168 -14.88 -2.09 0.71
CA VAL A 168 -14.17 -1.79 -0.55
C VAL A 168 -14.23 -2.96 -1.54
N LEU A 169 -14.05 -4.20 -1.07
CA LEU A 169 -14.07 -5.39 -1.92
C LEU A 169 -15.50 -5.71 -2.42
N ALA A 170 -16.52 -5.53 -1.56
CA ALA A 170 -17.92 -5.78 -1.88
C ALA A 170 -18.50 -4.76 -2.87
N GLY A 171 -17.93 -3.55 -2.91
CA GLY A 171 -18.31 -2.46 -3.82
C GLY A 171 -18.11 -2.75 -5.32
N THR A 172 -17.58 -3.92 -5.70
CA THR A 172 -17.26 -4.31 -7.09
C THR A 172 -16.38 -3.30 -7.84
N PRO A 173 -15.25 -2.88 -7.26
CA PRO A 173 -14.38 -1.92 -7.91
C PRO A 173 -13.74 -2.50 -9.17
N ASP A 174 -13.38 -1.63 -10.11
CA ASP A 174 -12.63 -1.99 -11.31
C ASP A 174 -11.11 -1.97 -11.05
N VAL A 175 -10.68 -1.24 -10.01
CA VAL A 175 -9.28 -1.10 -9.58
C VAL A 175 -9.22 -1.05 -8.07
N LEU A 176 -8.25 -1.73 -7.47
CA LEU A 176 -8.04 -1.73 -6.03
C LEU A 176 -6.79 -0.95 -5.65
N LEU A 177 -6.93 -0.01 -4.71
CA LEU A 177 -5.84 0.74 -4.09
C LEU A 177 -5.90 0.48 -2.58
N LEU A 178 -4.96 -0.31 -2.07
CA LEU A 178 -4.99 -0.82 -0.71
C LEU A 178 -3.74 -0.38 0.06
N ASP A 179 -3.91 0.39 1.14
CA ASP A 179 -2.81 0.79 2.03
C ASP A 179 -2.77 -0.10 3.28
N GLU A 180 -1.74 -0.94 3.39
CA GLU A 180 -1.51 -1.92 4.47
C GLU A 180 -2.74 -2.80 4.80
N PRO A 181 -3.35 -3.49 3.80
CA PRO A 181 -4.57 -4.26 4.03
C PRO A 181 -4.37 -5.51 4.90
N THR A 182 -3.12 -5.91 5.14
CA THR A 182 -2.76 -7.04 6.00
C THR A 182 -2.79 -6.68 7.49
N ASN A 183 -2.87 -5.39 7.83
CA ASN A 183 -2.91 -4.96 9.22
C ASN A 183 -4.17 -5.48 9.93
N HIS A 184 -4.00 -5.95 11.16
CA HIS A 184 -5.07 -6.50 11.99
C HIS A 184 -5.77 -7.74 11.42
N LEU A 185 -5.26 -8.36 10.34
CA LEU A 185 -5.72 -9.65 9.83
C LEU A 185 -4.97 -10.81 10.49
N ASP A 186 -5.67 -11.91 10.72
CA ASP A 186 -5.05 -13.19 11.07
C ASP A 186 -4.54 -13.90 9.81
N ILE A 187 -3.76 -14.96 10.01
CA ILE A 187 -3.09 -15.70 8.93
C ILE A 187 -4.12 -16.29 7.94
N LEU A 188 -5.28 -16.73 8.41
CA LEU A 188 -6.33 -17.30 7.55
C LEU A 188 -6.98 -16.22 6.69
N SER A 189 -7.28 -15.06 7.28
CA SER A 189 -7.84 -13.90 6.58
C SER A 189 -6.86 -13.32 5.57
N ILE A 190 -5.56 -13.26 5.90
CA ILE A 190 -4.50 -12.88 4.94
C ILE A 190 -4.49 -13.86 3.77
N ARG A 191 -4.53 -15.17 4.03
CA ARG A 191 -4.54 -16.18 2.97
C ARG A 191 -5.76 -16.07 2.07
N TRP A 192 -6.94 -15.80 2.65
CA TRP A 192 -8.15 -15.55 1.88
C TRP A 192 -8.00 -14.31 0.99
N LEU A 193 -7.46 -13.22 1.54
CA LEU A 193 -7.21 -11.98 0.79
C LEU A 193 -6.21 -12.20 -0.35
N GLU A 194 -5.16 -12.99 -0.14
CA GLU A 194 -4.21 -13.35 -1.21
C GLU A 194 -4.92 -14.00 -2.40
N ILE A 195 -5.80 -14.95 -2.14
CA ILE A 195 -6.57 -15.66 -3.18
C ILE A 195 -7.51 -14.68 -3.89
N PHE A 196 -8.25 -13.89 -3.11
CA PHE A 196 -9.16 -12.88 -3.66
C PHE A 196 -8.44 -11.90 -4.61
N LEU A 197 -7.30 -11.36 -4.19
CA LEU A 197 -6.54 -10.39 -4.99
C LEU A 197 -5.91 -11.04 -6.22
N CYS A 198 -5.51 -12.32 -6.15
CA CYS A 198 -5.01 -13.06 -7.31
C CYS A 198 -6.08 -13.28 -8.39
N ASP A 199 -7.33 -13.52 -7.97
CA ASP A 199 -8.47 -13.74 -8.86
C ASP A 199 -9.10 -12.43 -9.38
N PHE A 200 -8.72 -11.28 -8.80
CA PHE A 200 -9.22 -9.98 -9.23
C PHE A 200 -8.75 -9.61 -10.64
N ALA A 201 -9.71 -9.32 -11.53
CA ALA A 201 -9.43 -9.06 -12.94
C ALA A 201 -8.86 -7.66 -13.21
N GLY A 202 -9.11 -6.69 -12.33
CA GLY A 202 -8.60 -5.33 -12.46
C GLY A 202 -7.15 -5.18 -12.00
N PRO A 203 -6.52 -4.01 -12.20
CA PRO A 203 -5.26 -3.70 -11.55
C PRO A 203 -5.43 -3.58 -10.04
N VAL A 204 -4.45 -4.07 -9.29
CA VAL A 204 -4.35 -3.92 -7.84
C VAL A 204 -3.07 -3.18 -7.50
N VAL A 205 -3.13 -2.12 -6.71
CA VAL A 205 -1.97 -1.48 -6.09
C VAL A 205 -2.07 -1.71 -4.59
N VAL A 206 -1.07 -2.36 -4.02
CA VAL A 206 -1.05 -2.66 -2.58
C VAL A 206 0.24 -2.17 -1.94
N ILE A 207 0.11 -1.42 -0.84
CA ILE A 207 1.20 -1.11 0.06
C ILE A 207 1.18 -2.18 1.16
N SER A 208 2.29 -2.86 1.39
CA SER A 208 2.42 -3.79 2.50
C SER A 208 3.87 -3.90 2.95
N HIS A 209 4.07 -4.05 4.25
CA HIS A 209 5.34 -4.45 4.83
C HIS A 209 5.52 -5.98 4.91
N ASP A 210 4.49 -6.78 4.63
CA ASP A 210 4.57 -8.24 4.62
C ASP A 210 5.17 -8.74 3.30
N HIS A 211 6.43 -9.16 3.37
CA HIS A 211 7.15 -9.68 2.22
C HIS A 211 6.54 -10.96 1.64
N ARG A 212 5.93 -11.83 2.45
CA ARG A 212 5.33 -13.09 1.97
C ARG A 212 4.05 -12.80 1.21
N PHE A 213 3.23 -11.90 1.74
CA PHE A 213 2.03 -11.43 1.07
C PHE A 213 2.37 -10.79 -0.29
N LEU A 214 3.37 -9.91 -0.33
CA LEU A 214 3.83 -9.32 -1.59
C LEU A 214 4.35 -10.38 -2.57
N ASP A 215 5.08 -11.39 -2.08
CA ASP A 215 5.62 -12.46 -2.94
C ASP A 215 4.52 -13.32 -3.57
N ASN A 216 3.44 -13.56 -2.84
CA ASN A 216 2.29 -14.37 -3.27
C ASN A 216 1.34 -13.61 -4.21
N VAL A 217 1.13 -12.32 -3.97
CA VAL A 217 0.10 -11.54 -4.68
C VAL A 217 0.69 -10.76 -5.85
N THR A 218 1.87 -10.17 -5.72
CA THR A 218 2.32 -9.15 -6.68
C THR A 218 2.96 -9.75 -7.93
N THR A 219 2.71 -9.11 -9.07
CA THR A 219 3.32 -9.43 -10.38
C THR A 219 4.42 -8.42 -10.75
N LYS A 220 4.38 -7.25 -10.13
CA LYS A 220 5.28 -6.13 -10.33
C LYS A 220 5.45 -5.39 -9.02
N ILE A 221 6.59 -4.73 -8.86
CA ILE A 221 6.90 -3.90 -7.70
C ILE A 221 7.15 -2.47 -8.16
N LEU A 222 6.45 -1.51 -7.54
CA LEU A 222 6.71 -0.08 -7.62
C LEU A 222 7.58 0.30 -6.41
N ASP A 223 8.86 0.57 -6.64
CA ASP A 223 9.81 0.96 -5.60
C ASP A 223 9.92 2.49 -5.53
N VAL A 224 9.48 3.05 -4.41
CA VAL A 224 9.60 4.47 -4.08
C VAL A 224 10.93 4.68 -3.35
N ASP A 225 11.93 5.13 -4.09
CA ASP A 225 13.29 5.35 -3.61
C ASP A 225 14.03 6.32 -4.54
N TYR A 226 15.10 6.96 -4.04
CA TYR A 226 15.89 7.92 -4.82
C TYR A 226 15.04 9.07 -5.41
N GLU A 227 14.06 9.59 -4.66
CA GLU A 227 13.12 10.63 -5.11
C GLU A 227 12.42 10.29 -6.45
N SER A 228 12.17 9.00 -6.67
CA SER A 228 11.52 8.50 -7.88
C SER A 228 10.73 7.23 -7.56
N VAL A 229 9.94 6.79 -8.53
CA VAL A 229 9.19 5.53 -8.47
C VAL A 229 9.61 4.67 -9.65
N ARG A 230 10.18 3.51 -9.37
CA ARG A 230 10.66 2.58 -10.41
C ARG A 230 9.85 1.30 -10.42
N LEU A 231 9.51 0.86 -11.63
CA LEU A 231 8.79 -0.37 -11.85
C LEU A 231 9.77 -1.53 -12.07
N TYR A 232 9.63 -2.58 -11.25
CA TYR A 232 10.31 -3.86 -11.40
C TYR A 232 9.28 -4.94 -11.75
N ARG A 233 9.67 -5.90 -12.59
CA ARG A 233 8.84 -7.05 -12.94
C ARG A 233 9.15 -8.22 -12.02
N GLY A 234 8.14 -9.02 -11.71
CA GLY A 234 8.24 -10.13 -10.78
C GLY A 234 7.72 -9.76 -9.40
N ASN A 235 7.85 -10.71 -8.49
CA ASN A 235 7.37 -10.60 -7.12
C ASN A 235 8.39 -9.85 -6.23
N TYR A 236 8.15 -9.83 -4.92
CA TYR A 236 9.03 -9.13 -3.99
C TYR A 236 10.46 -9.69 -3.99
N THR A 237 10.60 -11.01 -4.02
CA THR A 237 11.91 -11.67 -4.03
C THR A 237 12.72 -11.33 -5.27
N ASP A 238 12.07 -11.31 -6.44
CA ASP A 238 12.70 -10.94 -7.71
C ASP A 238 13.14 -9.47 -7.71
N PHE A 239 12.28 -8.59 -7.18
CA PHE A 239 12.60 -7.18 -6.98
C PHE A 239 13.86 -6.98 -6.12
N VAL A 240 13.97 -7.66 -4.97
CA VAL A 240 15.13 -7.52 -4.07
C VAL A 240 16.42 -7.93 -4.78
N LYS A 241 16.39 -9.02 -5.56
CA LYS A 241 17.53 -9.46 -6.37
C LYS A 241 17.88 -8.43 -7.45
N ALA A 242 16.90 -7.96 -8.22
CA ALA A 242 17.09 -6.98 -9.28
C ALA A 242 17.67 -5.67 -8.74
N LYS A 243 17.11 -5.16 -7.63
CA LYS A 243 17.57 -3.93 -6.97
C LYS A 243 19.00 -4.05 -6.46
N ARG A 244 19.39 -5.22 -5.91
CA ARG A 244 20.76 -5.46 -5.46
C ARG A 244 21.75 -5.40 -6.64
N VAL A 245 21.44 -6.08 -7.75
CA VAL A 245 22.30 -6.08 -8.95
C VAL A 245 22.42 -4.67 -9.54
N GLU A 246 21.32 -3.93 -9.60
CA GLU A 246 21.32 -2.54 -10.08
C GLU A 246 22.17 -1.63 -9.18
N ARG A 247 22.05 -1.79 -7.86
CA ARG A 247 22.85 -1.05 -6.89
C ARG A 247 24.35 -1.34 -7.04
N GLU A 248 24.73 -2.62 -7.08
CA GLU A 248 26.14 -3.02 -7.23
C GLU A 248 26.74 -2.51 -8.55
N ARG A 249 25.95 -2.52 -9.64
CA ARG A 249 26.37 -1.96 -10.93
C ARG A 249 26.59 -0.45 -10.83
N ARG A 250 25.66 0.28 -10.22
CA ARG A 250 25.77 1.73 -10.04
C ARG A 250 26.95 2.12 -9.16
N GLU A 251 27.16 1.43 -8.05
CA GLU A 251 28.30 1.66 -7.16
C GLU A 251 29.64 1.46 -7.90
N LYS A 252 29.75 0.41 -8.74
CA LYS A 252 30.92 0.19 -9.60
C LYS A 252 31.13 1.29 -10.63
N ASP A 253 30.05 1.74 -11.29
CA ASP A 253 30.10 2.80 -12.29
C ASP A 253 30.53 4.13 -11.67
N ILE A 254 30.02 4.47 -10.48
CA ILE A 254 30.41 5.67 -9.72
C ILE A 254 31.86 5.58 -9.29
N ALA A 255 32.28 4.48 -8.67
CA ALA A 255 33.66 4.30 -8.22
C ALA A 255 34.65 4.35 -9.39
N SER A 256 34.29 3.83 -10.57
CA SER A 256 35.11 3.94 -11.78
C SER A 256 35.24 5.39 -12.25
N ARG A 257 34.14 6.15 -12.27
CA ARG A 257 34.13 7.57 -12.66
C ARG A 257 34.93 8.44 -11.69
N GLU A 258 34.78 8.21 -10.38
CA GLU A 258 35.55 8.91 -9.34
C GLU A 258 37.05 8.68 -9.50
N LYS A 259 37.47 7.43 -9.76
CA LYS A 259 38.89 7.11 -10.04
C LYS A 259 39.41 7.83 -11.28
N GLU A 260 38.61 7.93 -12.35
CA GLU A 260 38.98 8.65 -13.56
C GLU A 260 39.11 10.16 -13.33
N ILE A 261 38.17 10.75 -12.58
CA ILE A 261 38.21 12.16 -12.20
C ILE A 261 39.45 12.44 -11.36
N ALA A 262 39.69 11.67 -10.31
CA ALA A 262 40.88 11.81 -9.45
C ALA A 262 42.19 11.64 -10.24
N HIS A 263 42.21 10.75 -11.25
CA HIS A 263 43.38 10.61 -12.13
C HIS A 263 43.61 11.86 -12.99
N HIS A 264 42.55 12.44 -13.57
CA HIS A 264 42.65 13.67 -14.35
C HIS A 264 43.01 14.88 -13.48
N GLU A 265 42.48 14.97 -12.24
CA GLU A 265 42.82 16.02 -11.28
C GLU A 265 44.31 15.99 -10.92
N LYS A 266 44.86 14.82 -10.57
CA LYS A 266 46.30 14.65 -10.29
C LYS A 266 47.17 15.05 -11.48
N PHE A 267 46.70 14.81 -12.71
CA PHE A 267 47.40 15.24 -13.91
C PHE A 267 47.37 16.77 -14.05
N VAL A 268 46.20 17.39 -13.87
CA VAL A 268 46.05 18.85 -13.91
C VAL A 268 46.94 19.51 -12.86
N GLU A 269 46.93 19.02 -11.63
CA GLU A 269 47.74 19.54 -10.52
C GLU A 269 49.24 19.48 -10.83
N ARG A 270 49.75 18.32 -11.29
CA ARG A 270 51.18 18.14 -11.63
C ARG A 270 51.66 19.01 -12.79
N PHE A 271 50.78 19.35 -13.73
CA PHE A 271 51.16 20.06 -14.96
C PHE A 271 50.63 21.49 -15.04
N ARG A 272 49.97 22.00 -13.98
CA ARG A 272 49.40 23.35 -13.91
C ARG A 272 50.44 24.46 -14.10
N ALA A 273 51.65 24.26 -13.58
CA ALA A 273 52.74 25.24 -13.61
C ALA A 273 53.68 25.11 -14.83
N LYS A 274 53.51 24.10 -15.70
CA LYS A 274 54.39 23.89 -16.86
C LYS A 274 53.75 24.43 -18.14
N ALA A 275 54.31 25.52 -18.67
CA ALA A 275 53.83 26.19 -19.89
C ALA A 275 53.71 25.24 -21.10
N SER A 276 54.61 24.26 -21.24
CA SER A 276 54.60 23.29 -22.35
C SER A 276 53.41 22.33 -22.36
N LYS A 277 52.72 22.12 -21.22
CA LYS A 277 51.56 21.22 -21.10
C LYS A 277 50.25 21.91 -20.73
N ALA A 278 50.22 23.24 -20.73
CA ALA A 278 49.05 24.04 -20.37
C ALA A 278 47.80 23.69 -21.19
N ARG A 279 47.94 23.46 -22.51
CA ARG A 279 46.82 23.07 -23.38
C ARG A 279 46.24 21.69 -23.04
N GLN A 280 47.08 20.73 -22.66
CA GLN A 280 46.63 19.40 -22.23
C GLN A 280 45.94 19.46 -20.86
N ALA A 281 46.46 20.26 -19.93
CA ALA A 281 45.83 20.46 -18.63
C ALA A 281 44.44 21.11 -18.77
N GLN A 282 44.29 22.16 -19.58
CA GLN A 282 42.99 22.77 -19.88
C GLN A 282 42.00 21.79 -20.53
N SER A 283 42.46 20.92 -21.44
CA SER A 283 41.61 19.87 -22.01
C SER A 283 41.12 18.88 -20.95
N LYS A 284 41.97 18.50 -19.99
CA LYS A 284 41.58 17.61 -18.88
C LYS A 284 40.63 18.28 -17.90
N VAL A 285 40.78 19.59 -17.63
CA VAL A 285 39.80 20.37 -16.84
C VAL A 285 38.41 20.30 -17.48
N ARG A 286 38.30 20.56 -18.80
CA ARG A 286 37.00 20.43 -19.51
C ARG A 286 36.44 19.01 -19.48
N MET A 287 37.30 17.99 -19.52
CA MET A 287 36.86 16.59 -19.38
C MET A 287 36.34 16.29 -17.97
N ILE A 288 36.96 16.86 -16.93
CA ILE A 288 36.49 16.75 -15.54
C ILE A 288 35.13 17.43 -15.42
N GLU A 289 34.99 18.69 -15.86
CA GLU A 289 33.73 19.44 -15.82
C GLU A 289 32.59 18.67 -16.50
N LYS A 290 32.80 18.19 -17.73
CA LYS A 290 31.80 17.41 -18.46
C LYS A 290 31.46 16.06 -17.82
N LYS A 291 32.43 15.44 -17.12
CA LYS A 291 32.21 14.17 -16.40
C LYS A 291 31.51 14.41 -15.06
N ALA A 292 31.81 15.51 -14.38
CA ALA A 292 31.17 15.96 -13.15
C ALA A 292 29.72 16.39 -13.41
N GLU A 293 29.44 17.09 -14.51
CA GLU A 293 28.09 17.48 -14.91
C GLU A 293 27.20 16.27 -15.27
N ARG A 294 27.81 15.17 -15.73
CA ARG A 294 27.14 13.89 -16.02
C ARG A 294 27.15 12.90 -14.85
N LEU A 295 27.84 13.25 -13.75
CA LEU A 295 27.63 12.60 -12.47
C LEU A 295 26.30 13.13 -11.96
N VAL A 296 25.22 12.48 -12.38
CA VAL A 296 23.95 12.61 -11.69
C VAL A 296 24.23 12.15 -10.26
N GLU A 297 24.27 13.09 -9.32
CA GLU A 297 24.27 12.75 -7.90
C GLU A 297 23.04 11.88 -7.68
N LEU A 298 23.26 10.62 -7.31
CA LEU A 298 22.16 9.78 -6.88
C LEU A 298 21.59 10.44 -5.63
N ALA A 299 20.33 10.87 -5.69
CA ALA A 299 19.59 11.24 -4.49
C ALA A 299 19.82 10.13 -3.45
N PRO A 300 20.08 10.45 -2.18
CA PRO A 300 20.33 9.43 -1.18
C PRO A 300 19.14 8.48 -1.11
N SER A 301 19.40 7.17 -0.92
CA SER A 301 18.30 6.23 -0.70
C SER A 301 17.52 6.67 0.54
N SER A 302 16.19 6.65 0.45
CA SER A 302 15.32 6.98 1.57
C SER A 302 15.35 5.88 2.66
N ARG A 303 15.84 4.68 2.32
CA ARG A 303 15.85 3.52 3.20
C ARG A 303 16.98 3.61 4.21
N ARG A 304 16.62 3.60 5.49
CA ARG A 304 17.54 3.49 6.62
C ARG A 304 17.42 2.09 7.24
N TYR A 305 18.57 1.47 7.54
CA TYR A 305 18.66 0.19 8.23
C TYR A 305 19.22 0.43 9.62
N PRO A 306 18.37 0.74 10.63
CA PRO A 306 18.84 0.97 11.99
C PRO A 306 19.40 -0.33 12.57
N THR A 307 20.58 -0.26 13.18
CA THR A 307 21.11 -1.34 14.01
C THR A 307 20.68 -1.07 15.44
N PHE A 308 19.77 -1.90 15.97
CA PHE A 308 19.41 -1.84 17.37
C PHE A 308 20.44 -2.64 18.18
N ARG A 309 20.95 -2.02 19.23
CA ARG A 309 21.77 -2.69 20.24
C ARG A 309 21.12 -2.42 21.58
N PHE A 310 20.71 -3.48 22.25
CA PHE A 310 20.16 -3.41 23.59
C PHE A 310 21.25 -3.85 24.55
N ASP A 311 21.78 -2.92 25.32
CA ASP A 311 22.76 -3.24 26.36
C ASP A 311 22.00 -3.66 27.62
N GLN A 312 22.36 -4.82 28.15
CA GLN A 312 21.77 -5.35 29.37
C GLN A 312 22.22 -4.50 30.56
N VAL A 313 21.27 -3.81 31.21
CA VAL A 313 21.56 -2.93 32.36
C VAL A 313 21.89 -3.72 33.63
N ARG A 314 21.32 -4.93 33.77
CA ARG A 314 21.54 -5.82 34.91
C ARG A 314 21.51 -7.29 34.50
N ASP A 315 22.32 -8.10 35.17
CA ASP A 315 22.27 -9.55 34.98
C ASP A 315 20.88 -10.09 35.34
N SER A 316 20.38 -10.99 34.50
CA SER A 316 19.14 -11.71 34.77
C SER A 316 19.44 -12.91 35.67
N GLY A 317 18.55 -13.18 36.63
CA GLY A 317 18.58 -14.40 37.44
C GLY A 317 18.32 -15.65 36.58
N ARG A 318 18.56 -16.85 37.13
CA ARG A 318 18.33 -18.12 36.41
C ARG A 318 16.86 -18.31 36.03
N ASP A 319 15.97 -18.03 36.98
CA ASP A 319 14.53 -18.14 36.83
C ASP A 319 13.97 -16.72 36.62
N VAL A 320 13.43 -16.44 35.44
CA VAL A 320 13.03 -15.09 35.03
C VAL A 320 11.58 -14.84 35.34
N LEU A 321 10.71 -15.79 34.99
CA LEU A 321 9.27 -15.68 35.21
C LEU A 321 8.72 -17.06 35.61
N LYS A 322 7.92 -17.08 36.67
CA LYS A 322 7.18 -18.26 37.10
C LYS A 322 5.72 -17.88 37.31
N VAL A 323 4.87 -18.38 36.44
CA VAL A 323 3.43 -18.22 36.45
C VAL A 323 2.82 -19.56 36.78
N LYS A 324 1.85 -19.57 37.70
CA LYS A 324 1.09 -20.77 38.04
C LYS A 324 -0.38 -20.49 38.13
N GLY A 325 -1.18 -21.34 37.51
CA GLY A 325 -2.64 -21.36 37.54
C GLY A 325 -3.30 -20.04 37.16
N VAL A 326 -2.71 -19.30 36.21
CA VAL A 326 -3.28 -18.01 35.81
C VAL A 326 -4.51 -18.24 34.95
N THR A 327 -5.62 -17.72 35.45
CA THR A 327 -6.92 -17.72 34.78
C THR A 327 -7.36 -16.28 34.57
N LYS A 328 -7.93 -15.98 33.40
CA LYS A 328 -8.39 -14.62 33.05
C LYS A 328 -9.63 -14.70 32.17
N SER A 329 -10.64 -13.92 32.53
CA SER A 329 -11.85 -13.72 31.72
C SER A 329 -12.17 -12.24 31.51
N PHE A 330 -12.91 -11.95 30.45
CA PHE A 330 -13.55 -10.66 30.17
C PHE A 330 -15.05 -10.92 29.94
N GLY A 331 -15.87 -10.69 30.98
CA GLY A 331 -17.27 -11.14 30.97
C GLY A 331 -17.34 -12.67 30.91
N ASP A 332 -18.16 -13.19 30.00
CA ASP A 332 -18.31 -14.63 29.78
C ASP A 332 -17.18 -15.23 28.92
N ASN A 333 -16.31 -14.40 28.35
CA ASN A 333 -15.19 -14.86 27.52
C ASN A 333 -13.98 -15.19 28.40
N GLU A 334 -13.75 -16.46 28.67
CA GLU A 334 -12.53 -16.95 29.32
C GLU A 334 -11.36 -16.98 28.31
N VAL A 335 -10.29 -16.26 28.63
CA VAL A 335 -9.13 -16.04 27.74
C VAL A 335 -7.90 -16.84 28.18
N LEU A 336 -7.72 -17.07 29.48
CA LEU A 336 -6.68 -17.94 30.02
C LEU A 336 -7.32 -18.93 30.98
N HIS A 337 -6.94 -20.20 30.89
CA HIS A 337 -7.40 -21.27 31.77
C HIS A 337 -6.18 -21.96 32.41
N ASP A 338 -6.04 -21.82 33.73
CA ASP A 338 -5.03 -22.52 34.53
C ASP A 338 -3.63 -22.54 33.91
N VAL A 339 -3.17 -21.39 33.43
CA VAL A 339 -1.91 -21.30 32.67
C VAL A 339 -0.72 -21.32 33.61
N ASP A 340 0.11 -22.34 33.44
CA ASP A 340 1.43 -22.48 34.03
C ASP A 340 2.50 -22.11 32.99
N LEU A 341 3.39 -21.18 33.36
CA LEU A 341 4.52 -20.79 32.52
C LEU A 341 5.78 -20.65 33.37
N PHE A 342 6.87 -21.24 32.92
CA PHE A 342 8.17 -21.07 33.55
C PHE A 342 9.17 -20.67 32.47
N VAL A 343 9.78 -19.50 32.63
CA VAL A 343 10.75 -18.94 31.69
C VAL A 343 12.10 -18.81 32.39
N GLN A 344 13.12 -19.43 31.81
CA GLN A 344 14.50 -19.34 32.28
C GLN A 344 15.30 -18.36 31.44
N ARG A 345 16.46 -17.94 31.97
CA ARG A 345 17.33 -17.00 31.28
C ARG A 345 17.85 -17.60 29.96
N GLY A 346 17.53 -16.95 28.84
CA GLY A 346 18.01 -17.31 27.51
C GLY A 346 17.00 -18.06 26.65
N GLU A 347 15.84 -18.41 27.22
CA GLU A 347 14.61 -18.72 26.47
C GLU A 347 13.92 -17.41 26.06
#